data_AF-A0A9W8PPH6-F1
#
_entry.id   AF-A0A9W8PPH6-F1
#
_cell.length_a   1.000
_cell.length_b   1.000
_cell.length_c   1.000
_cell.angle_alpha   90.00
_cell.angle_beta   90.00
_cell.angle_gamma   90.00
#
_symmetry.space_group_name_H-M   'P 1'
#
loop_
_entity.id
_entity.type
_entity.pdbx_description
1 polymer ?
#
loop_
_entity_poly.entity_id
_entity_poly.type
_entity_poly.pdbx_seq_one_letter_code
_entity_poly.pdbx_strand_id
1 'polypeptide(L)'
;MSSSAAEESRAMRFNEKNMKKLEDIETRQKNLRENTQITRRLTPEQLSAFNVSSDEAVNHFWQTAFNAKSNFDASREHGISKVSKETTGLAATAYDLLRGFSPMVEVVKDFGSPFGNVAIGTLCCLFAVAKNRVSMEESIEATLKAIKDRLPGLSMYRHIYNEDHELDHLLQTSIVETYAAFMNYCIEALEFYTHGSCHRFMQTFTSQNRLSQKADLVKTAVVNVRLVCEEALGKNVNSIKQKLQEVQVSNESLRAQIRGTLRKRHCVWN
;
A
#
# COMPACT_ATOMS: atom_id res chain seq x y z
N MET A 1 -23.14 -23.00 -14.60
CA MET A 1 -21.95 -23.81 -14.24
C MET A 1 -20.61 -23.16 -14.62
N SER A 2 -20.56 -22.08 -15.41
CA SER A 2 -19.30 -21.36 -15.71
C SER A 2 -18.78 -20.41 -14.60
N SER A 3 -19.58 -20.12 -13.57
CA SER A 3 -19.15 -19.23 -12.47
C SER A 3 -18.19 -19.90 -11.50
N SER A 4 -18.43 -21.17 -11.13
CA SER A 4 -17.61 -21.84 -10.11
C SER A 4 -16.24 -22.25 -10.63
N ALA A 5 -16.10 -22.57 -11.92
CA ALA A 5 -14.80 -22.89 -12.52
C ALA A 5 -13.91 -21.65 -12.68
N ALA A 6 -14.50 -20.48 -12.93
CA ALA A 6 -13.77 -19.21 -12.97
C ALA A 6 -13.39 -18.72 -11.56
N GLU A 7 -14.21 -18.99 -10.55
CA GLU A 7 -13.88 -18.76 -9.14
C GLU A 7 -12.82 -19.76 -8.64
N GLU A 8 -12.88 -21.03 -9.02
CA GLU A 8 -11.86 -22.05 -8.70
C GLU A 8 -10.51 -21.76 -9.36
N SER A 9 -10.49 -21.28 -10.61
CA SER A 9 -9.23 -20.89 -11.28
C SER A 9 -8.65 -19.60 -10.70
N ARG A 10 -9.48 -18.68 -10.19
CA ARG A 10 -9.05 -17.49 -9.45
C ARG A 10 -8.48 -17.85 -8.09
N ALA A 11 -9.10 -18.79 -7.39
CA ALA A 11 -8.66 -19.30 -6.10
C ALA A 11 -7.35 -20.10 -6.22
N MET A 12 -7.16 -20.88 -7.29
CA MET A 12 -5.91 -21.59 -7.58
C MET A 12 -4.73 -20.66 -7.94
N ARG A 13 -4.98 -19.42 -8.40
CA ARG A 13 -3.94 -18.43 -8.71
C ARG A 13 -3.27 -17.82 -7.48
N PHE A 14 -3.83 -18.03 -6.28
CA PHE A 14 -3.31 -17.46 -5.04
C PHE A 14 -2.55 -18.50 -4.21
N ASN A 15 -1.31 -18.19 -3.84
CA ASN A 15 -0.54 -19.03 -2.92
C ASN A 15 -1.29 -19.08 -1.58
N GLU A 16 -1.64 -20.28 -1.11
CA GLU A 16 -2.30 -20.54 0.19
C GLU A 16 -1.62 -19.78 1.35
N LYS A 17 -0.29 -19.62 1.27
CA LYS A 17 0.51 -18.83 2.20
C LYS A 17 0.09 -17.35 2.26
N ASN A 18 -0.25 -16.74 1.12
CA ASN A 18 -0.67 -15.34 1.05
C ASN A 18 -2.09 -15.16 1.59
N MET A 19 -3.01 -16.10 1.30
CA MET A 19 -4.35 -16.10 1.91
C MET A 19 -4.26 -16.17 3.44
N LYS A 20 -3.51 -17.14 3.95
CA LYS A 20 -3.32 -17.31 5.40
C LYS A 20 -2.76 -16.06 6.06
N LYS A 21 -1.80 -15.38 5.43
CA LYS A 21 -1.28 -14.09 5.94
C LYS A 21 -2.38 -13.02 6.03
N LEU A 22 -3.23 -12.90 5.01
CA LEU A 22 -4.33 -11.93 5.00
C LEU A 22 -5.35 -12.24 6.09
N GLU A 23 -5.71 -13.51 6.27
CA GLU A 23 -6.60 -13.99 7.34
C GLU A 23 -6.02 -13.70 8.74
N ASP A 24 -4.72 -13.96 8.93
CA ASP A 24 -4.02 -13.68 10.19
C ASP A 24 -4.09 -12.17 10.51
N ILE A 25 -3.84 -11.30 9.53
CA ILE A 25 -3.90 -9.84 9.71
C ILE A 25 -5.32 -9.40 10.04
N GLU A 26 -6.31 -9.90 9.32
CA GLU A 26 -7.71 -9.56 9.55
C GLU A 26 -8.14 -9.95 10.96
N THR A 27 -7.77 -11.16 11.38
CA THR A 27 -8.01 -11.67 12.74
C THR A 27 -7.37 -10.74 13.77
N ARG A 28 -6.14 -10.29 13.54
CA ARG A 28 -5.49 -9.31 14.43
C ARG A 28 -6.20 -7.96 14.45
N GLN A 29 -6.68 -7.45 13.31
CA GLN A 29 -7.42 -6.18 13.25
C GLN A 29 -8.77 -6.29 13.98
N LYS A 30 -9.48 -7.43 13.86
CA LYS A 30 -10.71 -7.71 14.61
C LYS A 30 -10.43 -7.76 16.11
N ASN A 31 -9.42 -8.53 16.52
CA ASN A 31 -8.99 -8.61 17.92
C ASN A 31 -8.64 -7.23 18.49
N LEU A 32 -7.97 -6.38 17.71
CA LEU A 32 -7.65 -5.00 18.12
C LEU A 32 -8.92 -4.18 18.40
N ARG A 33 -9.93 -4.28 17.53
CA ARG A 33 -11.22 -3.56 17.67
C ARG A 33 -12.04 -4.05 18.85
N GLU A 34 -11.94 -5.33 19.17
CA GLU A 34 -12.68 -5.96 20.27
C GLU A 34 -11.92 -5.87 21.61
N ASN A 35 -10.63 -5.50 21.58
CA ASN A 35 -9.80 -5.42 22.78
C ASN A 35 -10.25 -4.27 23.70
N THR A 36 -11.02 -4.64 24.73
CA THR A 36 -11.55 -3.71 25.73
C THR A 36 -10.50 -2.90 26.49
N GLN A 37 -9.27 -3.40 26.63
CA GLN A 37 -8.19 -2.65 27.28
C GLN A 37 -7.70 -1.48 26.42
N ILE A 38 -7.78 -1.63 25.10
CA ILE A 38 -7.40 -0.62 24.12
C ILE A 38 -8.57 0.33 23.90
N THR A 39 -9.76 -0.20 23.61
CA THR A 39 -10.93 0.61 23.25
C THR A 39 -11.41 1.53 24.38
N ARG A 40 -11.31 1.11 25.65
CA ARG A 40 -11.64 1.96 26.81
C ARG A 40 -10.74 3.20 26.95
N ARG A 41 -9.58 3.22 26.28
CA ARG A 41 -8.62 4.32 26.34
C ARG A 41 -8.67 5.22 25.11
N LEU A 42 -9.46 4.85 24.12
CA LEU A 42 -9.71 5.65 22.94
C LEU A 42 -10.86 6.62 23.22
N THR A 43 -10.73 7.84 22.71
CA THR A 43 -11.83 8.81 22.69
C THR A 43 -12.95 8.35 21.76
N PRO A 44 -14.19 8.85 21.90
CA PRO A 44 -15.27 8.55 20.96
C PRO A 44 -14.92 8.82 19.49
N GLU A 45 -14.17 9.91 19.22
CA GLU A 45 -13.65 10.23 17.88
C GLU A 45 -12.73 9.11 17.36
N GLN A 46 -11.76 8.67 18.17
CA GLN A 46 -10.83 7.59 17.81
C GLN A 46 -11.54 6.24 17.61
N LEU A 47 -12.55 5.93 18.44
CA LEU A 47 -13.35 4.73 18.28
C LEU A 47 -14.18 4.75 17.00
N SER A 48 -14.80 5.89 16.68
CA SER A 48 -15.57 6.06 15.45
C SER A 48 -14.72 5.87 14.18
N ALA A 49 -13.42 6.17 14.26
CA ALA A 49 -12.48 6.00 13.17
C ALA A 49 -12.35 4.54 12.68
N PHE A 50 -12.59 3.55 13.55
CA PHE A 50 -12.61 2.13 13.14
C PHE A 50 -13.75 1.81 12.17
N ASN A 51 -14.84 2.58 12.19
CA ASN A 51 -16.01 2.35 11.34
C ASN A 51 -15.85 2.97 9.95
N VAL A 52 -14.76 3.70 9.71
CA VAL A 52 -14.44 4.26 8.39
C VAL A 52 -14.05 3.14 7.45
N SER A 53 -14.81 2.98 6.37
CA SER A 53 -14.65 1.86 5.43
C SER A 53 -14.81 2.20 3.94
N SER A 54 -15.26 3.42 3.60
CA SER A 54 -15.40 3.90 2.21
C SER A 54 -14.52 5.13 1.97
N ASP A 55 -14.22 5.43 0.71
CA ASP A 55 -13.42 6.60 0.34
C ASP A 55 -14.12 7.92 0.73
N GLU A 56 -15.44 7.99 0.63
CA GLU A 56 -16.23 9.14 1.10
C GLU A 56 -16.14 9.27 2.63
N ALA A 57 -16.28 8.16 3.36
CA ALA A 57 -16.17 8.15 4.81
C ALA A 57 -14.76 8.53 5.27
N VAL A 58 -13.72 8.09 4.54
CA VAL A 58 -12.33 8.49 4.73
C VAL A 58 -12.21 9.99 4.56
N ASN A 59 -12.59 10.53 3.41
CA ASN A 59 -12.50 11.96 3.14
C ASN A 59 -13.25 12.79 4.18
N HIS A 60 -14.46 12.39 4.55
CA HIS A 60 -15.25 13.05 5.59
C HIS A 60 -14.58 13.01 6.96
N PHE A 61 -14.06 11.84 7.37
CA PHE A 61 -13.31 11.68 8.61
C PHE A 61 -12.10 12.62 8.64
N TRP A 62 -11.35 12.73 7.55
CA TRP A 62 -10.17 13.60 7.47
C TRP A 62 -10.50 15.08 7.53
N GLN A 63 -11.52 15.51 6.78
CA GLN A 63 -12.01 16.88 6.83
C GLN A 63 -12.43 17.25 8.25
N THR A 64 -13.12 16.35 8.95
CA THR A 64 -13.59 16.59 10.31
C THR A 64 -12.45 16.53 11.33
N ALA A 65 -11.64 15.47 11.30
CA ALA A 65 -10.63 15.22 12.32
C ALA A 65 -9.41 16.15 12.17
N PHE A 66 -9.04 16.58 10.96
CA PHE A 66 -7.81 17.35 10.74
C PHE A 66 -8.07 18.81 10.35
N ASN A 67 -9.15 19.14 9.62
CA ASN A 67 -9.44 20.55 9.32
C ASN A 67 -10.15 21.28 10.48
N ALA A 68 -10.91 20.58 11.33
CA ALA A 68 -11.41 21.20 12.56
C ALA A 68 -10.28 21.63 13.50
N LYS A 69 -9.12 20.94 13.47
CA LYS A 69 -7.94 21.32 14.23
C LYS A 69 -7.20 22.50 13.60
N SER A 70 -7.08 22.57 12.27
CA SER A 70 -6.56 23.76 11.56
C SER A 70 -7.34 25.03 11.96
N ASN A 71 -8.67 24.95 12.01
CA ASN A 71 -9.52 26.07 12.44
C ASN A 71 -9.39 26.37 13.95
N PHE A 72 -9.21 25.34 14.78
CA PHE A 72 -9.00 25.49 16.23
C PHE A 72 -7.63 26.09 16.58
N ASP A 73 -6.60 25.71 15.83
CA ASP A 73 -5.23 26.18 15.94
C ASP A 73 -5.08 27.61 15.41
N ALA A 74 -5.73 27.93 14.28
CA ALA A 74 -5.83 29.30 13.77
C ALA A 74 -6.57 30.23 14.76
N SER A 75 -7.60 29.73 15.44
CA SER A 75 -8.31 30.48 16.50
C SER A 75 -7.45 30.67 17.78
N ARG A 76 -6.42 29.84 17.97
CA ARG A 76 -5.45 29.93 19.08
C ARG A 76 -4.21 30.74 18.74
N GLU A 77 -3.98 31.09 17.48
CA GLU A 77 -2.89 31.98 17.06
C GLU A 77 -3.05 33.41 17.61
N HIS A 78 -4.24 33.75 18.13
CA HIS A 78 -4.51 35.00 18.87
C HIS A 78 -4.41 34.85 20.40
N GLY A 79 -4.09 33.66 20.91
CA GLY A 79 -3.87 33.40 22.34
C GLY A 79 -2.41 32.99 22.59
N ILE A 80 -1.83 33.46 23.70
CA ILE A 80 -0.43 33.20 24.07
C ILE A 80 -0.24 31.71 24.39
N SER A 81 -0.02 30.87 23.38
CA SER A 81 0.41 29.48 23.53
C SER A 81 1.01 28.95 22.24
N LYS A 82 2.34 28.87 22.23
CA LYS A 82 3.19 28.61 21.07
C LYS A 82 3.44 27.09 20.93
N VAL A 83 2.45 26.30 20.47
CA VAL A 83 2.64 24.83 20.25
C VAL A 83 1.77 24.26 19.11
N SER A 84 1.80 24.78 17.87
CA SER A 84 0.90 24.24 16.82
C SER A 84 1.48 24.10 15.39
N LYS A 85 2.72 24.51 15.11
CA LYS A 85 3.26 24.44 13.74
C LYS A 85 3.44 23.03 13.14
N GLU A 86 3.41 21.95 13.95
CA GLU A 86 3.72 20.60 13.48
C GLU A 86 2.52 19.83 12.91
N THR A 87 1.30 20.12 13.38
CA THR A 87 0.15 19.23 13.14
C THR A 87 -0.47 19.31 11.74
N THR A 88 -0.14 20.36 10.98
CA THR A 88 -0.45 20.46 9.55
C THR A 88 0.36 19.48 8.70
N GLY A 89 1.55 19.07 9.17
CA GLY A 89 2.42 18.11 8.46
C GLY A 89 1.89 16.68 8.47
N LEU A 90 1.36 16.21 9.61
CA LEU A 90 0.79 14.87 9.72
C LEU A 90 -0.49 14.70 8.92
N ALA A 91 -1.38 15.69 8.93
CA ALA A 91 -2.62 15.64 8.15
C ALA A 91 -2.34 15.45 6.66
N ALA A 92 -1.44 16.28 6.11
CA ALA A 92 -1.01 16.20 4.72
C ALA A 92 -0.30 14.87 4.42
N THR A 93 0.61 14.44 5.29
CA THR A 93 1.33 13.16 5.12
C THR A 93 0.41 11.95 5.21
N ALA A 94 -0.58 11.98 6.10
CA ALA A 94 -1.54 10.90 6.27
C ALA A 94 -2.52 10.80 5.10
N TYR A 95 -2.99 11.95 4.58
CA TYR A 95 -3.81 12.02 3.38
C TYR A 95 -3.06 11.48 2.15
N ASP A 96 -1.83 11.95 1.95
CA ASP A 96 -0.96 11.47 0.87
C ASP A 96 -0.65 9.97 0.99
N LEU A 97 -0.42 9.48 2.22
CA LEU A 97 -0.20 8.06 2.46
C LEU A 97 -1.43 7.25 2.09
N LEU A 98 -2.62 7.61 2.56
CA LEU A 98 -3.84 6.85 2.26
C LEU A 98 -4.08 6.77 0.75
N ARG A 99 -3.83 7.86 0.02
CA ARG A 99 -3.85 7.84 -1.46
C ARG A 99 -2.79 6.93 -2.05
N GLY A 100 -1.59 6.92 -1.49
CA GLY A 100 -0.50 6.02 -1.90
C GLY A 100 -0.73 4.55 -1.52
N PHE A 101 -1.47 4.28 -0.46
CA PHE A 101 -1.76 2.95 0.06
C PHE A 101 -3.05 2.36 -0.51
N SER A 102 -3.98 3.22 -0.96
CA SER A 102 -5.26 2.84 -1.56
C SER A 102 -5.10 1.77 -2.66
N PRO A 103 -4.16 1.88 -3.61
CA PRO A 103 -3.98 0.83 -4.61
C PRO A 103 -3.56 -0.54 -4.04
N MET A 104 -2.79 -0.60 -2.93
CA MET A 104 -2.52 -1.89 -2.28
C MET A 104 -3.78 -2.46 -1.63
N VAL A 105 -4.58 -1.59 -1.01
CA VAL A 105 -5.85 -1.99 -0.41
C VAL A 105 -6.81 -2.50 -1.50
N GLU A 106 -6.85 -1.85 -2.66
CA GLU A 106 -7.62 -2.31 -3.82
C GLU A 106 -7.14 -3.67 -4.34
N VAL A 107 -5.82 -3.84 -4.52
CA VAL A 107 -5.24 -5.14 -4.92
C VAL A 107 -5.59 -6.23 -3.91
N VAL A 108 -5.53 -5.93 -2.61
CA VAL A 108 -5.91 -6.89 -1.57
C VAL A 108 -7.42 -7.15 -1.52
N LYS A 109 -8.27 -6.15 -1.82
CA LYS A 109 -9.73 -6.31 -1.96
C LYS A 109 -10.10 -7.23 -3.13
N ASP A 110 -9.34 -7.16 -4.22
CA ASP A 110 -9.55 -8.03 -5.40
C ASP A 110 -9.31 -9.52 -5.10
N PHE A 111 -8.62 -9.84 -3.99
CA PHE A 111 -8.42 -11.22 -3.51
C PHE A 111 -9.50 -11.72 -2.56
N GLY A 112 -10.40 -10.84 -2.10
CA GLY A 112 -11.55 -11.22 -1.28
C GLY A 112 -12.00 -10.15 -0.31
N SER A 113 -13.31 -10.15 -0.02
CA SER A 113 -13.85 -9.45 1.15
C SER A 113 -13.53 -10.28 2.40
N PRO A 114 -13.14 -9.67 3.54
CA PRO A 114 -13.29 -8.25 3.91
C PRO A 114 -11.98 -7.46 4.08
N PHE A 115 -10.86 -7.95 3.53
CA PHE A 115 -9.50 -7.54 3.90
C PHE A 115 -9.23 -6.03 3.81
N GLY A 116 -9.84 -5.30 2.87
CA GLY A 116 -9.53 -3.88 2.68
C GLY A 116 -10.29 -2.90 3.58
N ASN A 117 -11.54 -3.18 3.97
CA ASN A 117 -12.36 -2.21 4.70
C ASN A 117 -11.94 -2.10 6.17
N VAL A 118 -11.52 -3.22 6.77
CA VAL A 118 -11.06 -3.25 8.17
C VAL A 118 -9.72 -2.51 8.31
N ALA A 119 -8.89 -2.54 7.27
CA ALA A 119 -7.59 -1.88 7.22
C ALA A 119 -7.69 -0.36 7.24
N ILE A 120 -8.61 0.19 6.43
CA ILE A 120 -8.88 1.63 6.35
C ILE A 120 -9.25 2.19 7.73
N GLY A 121 -10.18 1.55 8.44
CA GLY A 121 -10.57 1.99 9.78
C GLY A 121 -9.43 1.89 10.80
N THR A 122 -8.56 0.88 10.68
CA THR A 122 -7.36 0.74 11.53
C THR A 122 -6.39 1.90 11.31
N LEU A 123 -6.17 2.30 10.05
CA LEU A 123 -5.34 3.46 9.71
C LEU A 123 -5.94 4.75 10.23
N CYS A 124 -7.23 4.99 10.00
CA CYS A 124 -7.92 6.18 10.49
C CYS A 124 -7.82 6.30 12.03
N CYS A 125 -7.97 5.19 12.74
CA CYS A 125 -7.79 5.15 14.19
C CYS A 125 -6.35 5.48 14.61
N LEU A 126 -5.34 4.88 13.96
CA LEU A 126 -3.92 5.18 14.25
C LEU A 126 -3.64 6.67 14.12
N PHE A 127 -4.14 7.30 13.06
CA PHE A 127 -3.96 8.72 12.84
C PHE A 127 -4.71 9.61 13.83
N ALA A 128 -5.91 9.21 14.22
CA ALA A 128 -6.66 9.87 15.29
C ALA A 128 -5.91 9.81 16.64
N VAL A 129 -5.16 8.74 16.89
CA VAL A 129 -4.29 8.60 18.07
C VAL A 129 -3.01 9.44 17.90
N ALA A 130 -2.40 9.43 16.71
CA ALA A 130 -1.19 10.19 16.38
C ALA A 130 -1.37 11.70 16.55
N LYS A 131 -2.51 12.23 16.08
CA LYS A 131 -2.90 13.65 16.17
C LYS A 131 -2.80 14.24 17.59
N ASN A 132 -2.90 13.39 18.61
CA ASN A 132 -2.90 13.77 20.01
C ASN A 132 -1.53 13.48 20.71
N ARG A 133 -0.49 13.08 19.96
CA ARG A 133 0.82 12.68 20.51
C ARG A 133 1.99 13.08 19.56
N VAL A 134 2.69 14.17 19.87
CA VAL A 134 3.80 14.72 19.05
C VAL A 134 4.92 13.70 18.76
N SER A 135 5.41 12.95 19.75
CA SER A 135 6.49 11.97 19.53
C SER A 135 6.06 10.75 18.68
N MET A 136 4.75 10.52 18.56
CA MET A 136 4.17 9.46 17.74
C MET A 136 4.00 9.94 16.30
N GLU A 137 3.65 11.22 16.14
CA GLU A 137 3.55 11.92 14.87
C GLU A 137 4.85 11.79 14.06
N GLU A 138 6.01 12.13 14.63
CA GLU A 138 7.30 12.07 13.90
C GLU A 138 7.71 10.66 13.43
N SER A 139 7.56 9.65 14.30
CA SER A 139 7.96 8.26 13.99
C SER A 139 7.05 7.59 12.97
N ILE A 140 5.74 7.84 13.10
CA ILE A 140 4.76 7.41 12.11
C ILE A 140 5.05 8.15 10.81
N GLU A 141 5.13 9.48 10.81
CA GLU A 141 5.40 10.30 9.63
C GLU A 141 6.67 9.84 8.87
N ALA A 142 7.78 9.58 9.58
CA ALA A 142 9.01 9.09 8.96
C ALA A 142 8.85 7.71 8.31
N THR A 143 8.16 6.78 8.99
CA THR A 143 7.85 5.45 8.44
C THR A 143 6.92 5.56 7.23
N LEU A 144 5.95 6.45 7.29
CA LEU A 144 4.97 6.71 6.25
C LEU A 144 5.60 7.35 5.00
N LYS A 145 6.47 8.34 5.16
CA LYS A 145 7.26 8.92 4.06
C LYS A 145 8.13 7.87 3.40
N ALA A 146 8.80 7.06 4.21
CA ALA A 146 9.64 5.95 3.74
C ALA A 146 8.87 4.90 2.91
N ILE A 147 7.58 4.71 3.18
CA ILE A 147 6.68 3.86 2.37
C ILE A 147 6.30 4.61 1.08
N LYS A 148 5.79 5.83 1.21
CA LYS A 148 5.34 6.67 0.09
C LYS A 148 6.43 6.82 -0.98
N ASP A 149 7.65 7.19 -0.58
CA ASP A 149 8.76 7.48 -1.50
C ASP A 149 9.25 6.24 -2.26
N ARG A 150 8.90 5.04 -1.80
CA ARG A 150 9.38 3.77 -2.36
C ARG A 150 8.29 2.97 -3.05
N LEU A 151 7.05 3.44 -3.06
CA LEU A 151 5.99 2.84 -3.85
C LEU A 151 5.98 3.46 -5.25
N PRO A 152 6.36 2.71 -6.30
CA PRO A 152 6.06 3.12 -7.67
C PRO A 152 4.55 3.34 -7.79
N GLY A 153 4.12 4.24 -8.67
CA GLY A 153 2.71 4.55 -8.90
C GLY A 153 1.93 3.26 -9.12
N LEU A 154 1.26 2.78 -8.08
CA LEU A 154 0.68 1.43 -8.04
C LEU A 154 -0.42 1.25 -9.11
N SER A 155 -0.92 2.36 -9.68
CA SER A 155 -1.79 2.38 -10.84
C SER A 155 -1.18 1.68 -12.07
N MET A 156 0.15 1.61 -12.19
CA MET A 156 0.81 0.83 -13.24
C MET A 156 0.62 -0.68 -13.08
N TYR A 157 0.40 -1.19 -11.86
CA TYR A 157 0.31 -2.62 -11.62
C TYR A 157 -0.93 -3.22 -12.26
N ARG A 158 -2.06 -2.48 -12.26
CA ARG A 158 -3.35 -2.93 -12.81
C ARG A 158 -3.29 -3.31 -14.30
N HIS A 159 -2.29 -2.83 -15.05
CA HIS A 159 -2.18 -3.00 -16.50
C HIS A 159 -1.16 -4.05 -16.96
N ILE A 160 -0.33 -4.58 -16.06
CA ILE A 160 0.68 -5.62 -16.39
C ILE A 160 0.11 -7.03 -16.13
N TYR A 161 -1.03 -7.14 -15.44
CA TYR A 161 -1.66 -8.34 -14.88
C TYR A 161 -2.31 -9.36 -15.84
N ASN A 162 -1.85 -9.50 -17.09
CA ASN A 162 -2.54 -10.36 -18.06
C ASN A 162 -1.73 -11.56 -18.59
N GLU A 163 -0.55 -11.87 -18.03
CA GLU A 163 0.25 -13.02 -18.46
C GLU A 163 0.51 -13.95 -17.26
N ASP A 164 0.21 -15.25 -17.35
CA ASP A 164 0.55 -16.25 -16.31
C ASP A 164 2.09 -16.43 -16.24
N HIS A 165 2.77 -15.44 -15.65
CA HIS A 165 4.22 -15.39 -15.52
C HIS A 165 4.61 -15.43 -14.04
N GLU A 166 5.65 -16.20 -13.69
CA GLU A 166 6.25 -16.24 -12.35
C GLU A 166 6.48 -14.87 -11.68
N LEU A 167 6.75 -13.81 -12.47
CA LEU A 167 6.95 -12.47 -11.93
C LEU A 167 5.67 -11.84 -11.38
N ASP A 168 4.52 -12.17 -11.94
CA ASP A 168 3.24 -11.67 -11.48
C ASP A 168 2.91 -12.27 -10.11
N HIS A 169 3.19 -13.56 -9.92
CA HIS A 169 3.07 -14.23 -8.63
C HIS A 169 4.03 -13.66 -7.57
N LEU A 170 5.26 -13.33 -7.98
CA LEU A 170 6.27 -12.77 -7.10
C LEU A 170 5.90 -11.33 -6.69
N LEU A 171 5.38 -10.53 -7.62
CA LEU A 171 4.87 -9.19 -7.35
C LEU A 171 3.64 -9.22 -6.44
N GLN A 172 2.66 -10.08 -6.72
CA GLN A 172 1.49 -10.27 -5.85
C GLN A 172 1.91 -10.64 -4.42
N THR A 173 2.84 -11.58 -4.28
CA THR A 173 3.39 -11.98 -2.98
C THR A 173 4.06 -10.81 -2.28
N SER A 174 4.83 -10.00 -3.00
CA SER A 174 5.50 -8.82 -2.46
C SER A 174 4.52 -7.73 -2.01
N ILE A 175 3.43 -7.52 -2.75
CA ILE A 175 2.35 -6.59 -2.37
C ILE A 175 1.66 -7.08 -1.09
N VAL A 176 1.30 -8.37 -1.01
CA VAL A 176 0.70 -8.95 0.20
C VAL A 176 1.65 -8.85 1.39
N GLU A 177 2.94 -9.09 1.20
CA GLU A 177 3.96 -8.95 2.25
C GLU A 177 4.10 -7.51 2.75
N THR A 178 4.03 -6.55 1.83
CA THR A 178 4.10 -5.13 2.17
C THR A 178 2.86 -4.69 2.93
N TYR A 179 1.68 -5.05 2.44
CA TYR A 179 0.41 -4.83 3.13
C TYR A 179 0.43 -5.46 4.54
N ALA A 180 0.90 -6.70 4.65
CA ALA A 180 1.02 -7.42 5.90
C ALA A 180 1.95 -6.74 6.90
N ALA A 181 3.15 -6.38 6.46
CA ALA A 181 4.12 -5.69 7.30
C ALA A 181 3.53 -4.37 7.80
N PHE A 182 2.88 -3.61 6.90
CA PHE A 182 2.34 -2.30 7.23
C PHE A 182 1.17 -2.36 8.19
N MET A 183 0.20 -3.25 7.96
CA MET A 183 -0.92 -3.41 8.88
C MET A 183 -0.48 -3.92 10.25
N ASN A 184 0.49 -4.83 10.29
CA ASN A 184 1.09 -5.26 11.55
C ASN A 184 1.76 -4.09 12.28
N TYR A 185 2.51 -3.23 11.58
CA TYR A 185 3.06 -2.02 12.18
C TYR A 185 1.96 -1.11 12.77
N CYS A 186 0.86 -0.91 12.05
CA CYS A 186 -0.24 -0.06 12.51
C CYS A 186 -0.92 -0.60 13.76
N ILE A 187 -1.16 -1.92 13.83
CA ILE A 187 -1.73 -2.60 14.99
C ILE A 187 -0.80 -2.45 16.20
N GLU A 188 0.49 -2.72 16.02
CA GLU A 188 1.51 -2.62 17.06
C GLU A 188 1.69 -1.18 17.57
N ALA A 189 1.65 -0.21 16.67
CA ALA A 189 1.67 1.20 17.03
C ALA A 189 0.43 1.57 17.86
N LEU A 190 -0.77 1.17 17.42
CA LEU A 190 -2.00 1.40 18.19
C LEU A 190 -1.94 0.77 19.57
N GLU A 191 -1.51 -0.49 19.67
CA GLU A 191 -1.28 -1.15 20.96
C GLU A 191 -0.29 -0.34 21.81
N PHE A 192 0.91 -0.07 21.31
CA PHE A 192 1.94 0.65 22.06
C PHE A 192 1.47 2.02 22.59
N TYR A 193 0.85 2.82 21.73
CA TYR A 193 0.45 4.18 22.10
C TYR A 193 -0.85 4.28 22.89
N THR A 194 -1.64 3.20 22.98
CA THR A 194 -2.83 3.11 23.85
C THR A 194 -2.52 2.47 25.21
N HIS A 195 -1.32 1.91 25.42
CA HIS A 195 -0.90 1.44 26.75
C HIS A 195 -0.60 2.61 27.72
N GLY A 196 -1.02 2.46 28.99
CA GLY A 196 -0.97 3.50 30.03
C GLY A 196 0.42 3.84 30.57
N SER A 197 0.53 4.98 31.25
CA SER A 197 1.80 5.64 31.64
C SER A 197 2.75 4.83 32.53
N CYS A 198 2.27 3.92 33.37
CA CYS A 198 3.15 3.07 34.19
C CYS A 198 3.70 1.84 33.43
N HIS A 199 2.94 1.29 32.47
CA HIS A 199 3.43 0.20 31.63
C HIS A 199 4.43 0.71 30.59
N ARG A 200 4.25 1.96 30.12
CA ARG A 200 5.14 2.65 29.18
C ARG A 200 6.60 2.67 29.65
N PHE A 201 6.88 2.86 30.93
CA PHE A 201 8.27 2.92 31.44
C PHE A 201 9.00 1.57 31.40
N MET A 202 8.32 0.47 31.73
CA MET A 202 8.90 -0.89 31.65
C MET A 202 8.93 -1.44 30.21
N GLN A 203 7.98 -1.03 29.36
CA GLN A 203 7.94 -1.41 27.95
C GLN A 203 8.78 -0.53 27.02
N THR A 204 9.23 0.66 27.42
CA THR A 204 10.00 1.56 26.52
C THR A 204 11.28 0.92 26.00
N PHE A 205 11.95 0.07 26.78
CA PHE A 205 13.17 -0.61 26.32
C PHE A 205 12.93 -1.78 25.35
N THR A 206 11.81 -2.50 25.48
CA THR A 206 11.51 -3.67 24.63
C THR A 206 10.59 -3.35 23.45
N SER A 207 9.69 -2.38 23.62
CA SER A 207 8.64 -2.06 22.65
C SER A 207 9.06 -1.00 21.64
N GLN A 208 9.97 -0.09 22.01
CA GLN A 208 10.58 0.83 21.05
C GLN A 208 11.45 0.07 20.03
N ASN A 209 12.16 -0.95 20.50
CA ASN A 209 12.84 -1.91 19.63
C ASN A 209 11.84 -2.68 18.74
N ARG A 210 10.71 -3.15 19.29
CA ARG A 210 9.69 -3.86 18.50
C ARG A 210 9.06 -2.99 17.42
N LEU A 211 8.70 -1.74 17.73
CA LEU A 211 8.09 -0.81 16.78
C LEU A 211 9.10 -0.39 15.69
N SER A 212 10.35 -0.14 16.06
CA SER A 212 11.43 0.14 15.10
C SER A 212 11.67 -1.06 14.18
N GLN A 213 11.74 -2.28 14.73
CA GLN A 213 11.87 -3.50 13.94
C GLN A 213 10.70 -3.67 12.96
N LYS A 214 9.47 -3.39 13.39
CA LYS A 214 8.30 -3.43 12.49
C LYS A 214 8.40 -2.36 11.40
N ALA A 215 8.80 -1.14 11.74
CA ALA A 215 9.04 -0.09 10.74
C ALA A 215 10.10 -0.52 9.72
N ASP A 216 11.19 -1.17 10.15
CA ASP A 216 12.24 -1.66 9.26
C ASP A 216 11.78 -2.85 8.40
N LEU A 217 10.92 -3.71 8.92
CA LEU A 217 10.25 -4.75 8.12
C LEU A 217 9.37 -4.14 7.03
N VAL A 218 8.61 -3.08 7.34
CA VAL A 218 7.83 -2.38 6.32
C VAL A 218 8.75 -1.78 5.26
N LYS A 219 9.80 -1.05 5.66
CA LYS A 219 10.76 -0.46 4.71
C LYS A 219 11.36 -1.52 3.79
N THR A 220 11.76 -2.67 4.36
CA THR A 220 12.32 -3.80 3.60
C THR A 220 11.30 -4.37 2.61
N ALA A 221 10.06 -4.61 3.04
CA ALA A 221 9.02 -5.13 2.18
C ALA A 221 8.70 -4.20 1.01
N VAL A 222 8.63 -2.88 1.26
CA VAL A 222 8.40 -1.88 0.20
C VAL A 222 9.58 -1.85 -0.79
N VAL A 223 10.82 -1.95 -0.32
CA VAL A 223 12.00 -2.06 -1.20
C VAL A 223 11.91 -3.31 -2.08
N ASN A 224 11.47 -4.44 -1.53
CA ASN A 224 11.28 -5.67 -2.31
C ASN A 224 10.26 -5.48 -3.43
N VAL A 225 9.11 -4.82 -3.17
CA VAL A 225 8.12 -4.52 -4.22
C VAL A 225 8.80 -3.76 -5.36
N ARG A 226 9.54 -2.70 -5.03
CA ARG A 226 10.25 -1.91 -6.04
C ARG A 226 11.26 -2.73 -6.84
N LEU A 227 12.07 -3.56 -6.19
CA LEU A 227 13.06 -4.40 -6.87
C LEU A 227 12.39 -5.38 -7.85
N VAL A 228 11.29 -6.01 -7.44
CA VAL A 228 10.53 -6.93 -8.28
C VAL A 228 9.92 -6.20 -9.48
N CYS A 229 9.47 -4.97 -9.28
CA CYS A 229 8.98 -4.12 -10.37
C CYS A 229 10.08 -3.75 -11.36
N GLU A 230 11.27 -3.39 -10.86
CA GLU A 230 12.43 -3.09 -11.70
C GLU A 230 12.88 -4.32 -12.49
N GLU A 231 12.82 -5.52 -11.90
CA GLU A 231 13.08 -6.78 -12.62
C GLU A 231 12.02 -7.05 -13.70
N ALA A 232 10.73 -6.86 -13.40
CA ALA A 232 9.63 -7.00 -14.35
C ALA A 232 9.77 -6.05 -15.54
N LEU A 233 10.08 -4.79 -15.27
CA LEU A 233 10.35 -3.79 -16.30
C LEU A 233 11.56 -4.18 -17.15
N GLY A 234 12.65 -4.65 -16.52
CA GLY A 234 13.83 -5.14 -17.22
C GLY A 234 13.51 -6.28 -18.20
N LYS A 235 12.70 -7.26 -17.77
CA LYS A 235 12.26 -8.38 -18.63
C LYS A 235 11.37 -7.89 -19.77
N ASN A 236 10.40 -7.02 -19.50
CA ASN A 236 9.51 -6.47 -20.51
C ASN A 236 10.27 -5.66 -21.57
N VAL A 237 11.22 -4.83 -21.16
CA VAL A 237 12.10 -4.09 -22.08
C VAL A 237 12.92 -5.05 -22.94
N ASN A 238 13.45 -6.14 -22.37
CA ASN A 238 14.21 -7.13 -23.11
C ASN A 238 13.32 -7.88 -24.13
N SER A 239 12.11 -8.28 -23.74
CA SER A 239 11.12 -8.92 -24.61
C SER A 239 10.72 -8.01 -25.77
N ILE A 240 10.43 -6.73 -25.51
CA ILE A 240 10.14 -5.74 -26.55
C ILE A 240 11.34 -5.59 -27.49
N LYS A 241 12.57 -5.52 -26.94
CA LYS A 241 13.78 -5.41 -27.75
C LYS A 241 13.96 -6.60 -28.69
N GLN A 242 13.72 -7.83 -28.21
CA GLN A 242 13.76 -9.04 -29.04
C GLN A 242 12.69 -9.00 -30.14
N LYS A 243 11.42 -8.71 -29.78
CA LYS A 243 10.33 -8.59 -30.76
C LYS A 243 10.63 -7.52 -31.81
N LEU A 244 11.23 -6.39 -31.41
CA LEU A 244 11.62 -5.32 -32.33
C LEU A 244 12.72 -5.79 -33.30
N GLN A 245 13.71 -6.54 -32.82
CA GLN A 245 14.76 -7.13 -33.67
C GLN A 245 14.17 -8.14 -34.66
N GLU A 246 13.24 -8.99 -34.23
CA GLU A 246 12.54 -9.94 -35.11
C GLU A 246 11.76 -9.23 -36.22
N VAL A 247 11.01 -8.18 -35.86
CA VAL A 247 10.27 -7.35 -36.82
C VAL A 247 11.22 -6.65 -37.79
N GLN A 248 12.38 -6.19 -37.32
CA GLN A 248 13.39 -5.57 -38.18
C GLN A 248 13.96 -6.56 -39.20
N VAL A 249 14.35 -7.76 -38.76
CA VAL A 249 14.86 -8.83 -39.64
C VAL A 249 13.80 -9.24 -40.67
N SER A 250 12.54 -9.39 -40.24
CA SER A 250 11.42 -9.72 -41.13
C SER A 250 11.21 -8.63 -42.20
N ASN A 251 11.26 -7.35 -41.80
CA ASN A 251 11.16 -6.22 -42.74
C ASN A 251 12.31 -6.20 -43.75
N GLU A 252 13.54 -6.47 -43.33
CA GLU A 252 14.71 -6.53 -44.22
C GLU A 252 14.57 -7.66 -45.25
N SER A 253 14.11 -8.84 -44.81
CA SER A 253 13.82 -9.98 -45.68
C SER A 253 12.74 -9.65 -46.72
N LEU A 254 11.62 -9.06 -46.28
CA LEU A 254 10.53 -8.65 -47.19
C LEU A 254 11.01 -7.59 -48.21
N ARG A 255 11.80 -6.60 -47.77
CA ARG A 255 12.42 -5.61 -48.66
C ARG A 255 13.38 -6.24 -49.67
N ALA A 256 14.11 -7.29 -49.29
CA ALA A 256 14.97 -8.02 -50.21
C ALA A 256 14.15 -8.79 -51.27
N GLN A 257 13.06 -9.44 -50.86
CA GLN A 257 12.16 -10.16 -51.77
C GLN A 257 11.47 -9.22 -52.78
N ILE A 258 11.00 -8.05 -52.33
CA ILE A 258 10.41 -7.02 -53.20
C ILE A 258 11.45 -6.52 -54.23
N ARG A 259 12.68 -6.24 -53.80
CA ARG A 259 13.76 -5.83 -54.71
C ARG A 259 14.11 -6.92 -55.74
N GLY A 260 14.13 -8.18 -55.30
CA GLY A 260 14.39 -9.33 -56.18
C GLY A 260 13.30 -9.53 -57.24
N THR A 261 12.03 -9.39 -56.86
CA THR A 261 10.89 -9.52 -57.78
C THR A 261 10.81 -8.36 -58.77
N LEU A 262 11.11 -7.12 -58.34
CA LEU A 262 11.20 -5.97 -59.24
C LEU A 262 12.32 -6.13 -60.28
N ARG A 263 13.51 -6.62 -59.88
CA ARG A 263 14.60 -6.93 -60.84
C ARG A 263 14.20 -7.98 -61.86
N LYS A 264 13.57 -9.09 -61.43
CA LYS A 264 13.11 -10.14 -62.34
C LYS A 264 12.09 -9.62 -63.35
N ARG A 265 11.16 -8.77 -62.95
CA ARG A 265 10.21 -8.13 -63.89
C ARG A 265 10.93 -7.23 -64.91
N HIS A 266 11.97 -6.50 -64.51
CA HIS A 266 12.71 -5.64 -65.43
C HIS A 266 13.50 -6.42 -66.49
N CYS A 267 14.05 -7.60 -66.15
CA CYS A 267 14.76 -8.44 -67.11
C CYS A 267 13.85 -9.20 -68.09
N VAL A 268 12.54 -9.26 -67.85
CA VAL A 268 11.57 -9.94 -68.74
C VAL A 268 11.00 -8.98 -69.81
N TRP A 269 11.22 -7.68 -69.65
CA TRP A 269 10.69 -6.64 -70.55
C TRP A 269 11.75 -6.00 -71.47
N ASN A 270 13.01 -6.43 -71.37
CA ASN A 270 14.10 -6.10 -72.30
C ASN A 270 14.47 -7.34 -73.11
#